data_AF-A0A2W4R0R0-F1
#
_entry.id   AF-A0A2W4R0R0-F1
#
_cell.length_a   1.000
_cell.length_b   1.000
_cell.length_c   1.000
_cell.angle_alpha   90.00
_cell.angle_beta   90.00
_cell.angle_gamma   90.00
#
_symmetry.space_group_name_H-M   'P 1'
#
loop_
_entity.id
_entity.type
_entity.pdbx_description
1 polymer ?
#
loop_
_entity_poly.entity_id
_entity_poly.type
_entity_poly.pdbx_seq_one_letter_code
_entity_poly.pdbx_strand_id
1 'polypeptide(L)' 'MTEEQWVRFARVERLPPMPWFNLRDMSDEDLRAMYRFIRALGPKGERAPAPVAPGTPITTPFIVFEPQRAAGAVESF' A
#
# COMPACT_ATOMS: atom_id res chain seq x y z
N MET A 1 -5.48 2.97 -17.84
CA MET A 1 -4.16 3.52 -17.49
C MET A 1 -3.13 3.01 -18.49
N THR A 2 -2.54 3.91 -19.26
CA THR A 2 -1.41 3.66 -20.18
C THR A 2 -0.07 3.62 -19.41
N GLU A 3 1.04 3.28 -20.08
CA GLU A 3 2.38 3.28 -19.47
C GLU A 3 2.81 4.70 -19.04
N GLU A 4 2.54 5.72 -19.87
CA GLU A 4 2.84 7.12 -19.54
C GLU A 4 1.98 7.63 -18.38
N GLN A 5 0.70 7.23 -18.34
CA GLN A 5 -0.18 7.54 -17.21
C GLN A 5 0.29 6.84 -15.94
N TRP A 6 0.84 5.63 -16.05
CA TRP A 6 1.42 4.90 -14.93
C TRP A 6 2.65 5.60 -14.35
N VAL A 7 3.58 6.06 -15.19
CA VAL A 7 4.78 6.78 -14.71
C VAL A 7 4.38 8.00 -13.88
N ARG A 8 3.39 8.78 -14.35
CA ARG A 8 2.84 9.90 -13.55
C ARG A 8 2.16 9.43 -12.28
N PHE A 9 1.35 8.37 -12.37
CA PHE A 9 0.62 7.80 -11.23
C PHE A 9 1.55 7.30 -10.13
N ALA A 10 2.66 6.64 -10.47
CA ALA A 10 3.60 6.03 -9.53
C ALA A 10 4.32 7.07 -8.65
N ARG A 11 4.40 8.33 -9.10
CA ARG A 11 5.06 9.42 -8.37
C ARG A 11 4.12 10.21 -7.44
N VAL A 12 2.83 9.88 -7.41
CA VAL A 12 1.85 10.59 -6.57
C VAL A 12 1.89 10.06 -5.15
N GLU A 13 1.75 10.95 -4.16
CA GLU A 13 1.67 10.60 -2.75
C GLU A 13 0.51 9.64 -2.45
N ARG A 14 0.70 8.79 -1.43
CA ARG A 14 -0.25 7.76 -1.02
C ARG A 14 -0.38 7.74 0.49
N LEU A 15 -1.50 7.20 0.97
CA LEU A 15 -1.74 7.03 2.39
C LEU A 15 -0.69 6.07 2.99
N PRO A 16 -0.14 6.39 4.18
CA PRO A 16 0.66 5.45 4.96
C PRO A 16 -0.11 4.13 5.19
N PRO A 17 0.58 2.99 5.32
CA PRO A 17 2.02 2.79 5.46
C PRO A 17 2.77 2.57 4.13
N MET A 18 2.13 2.83 2.98
CA MET A 18 2.76 2.56 1.69
C MET A 18 4.04 3.42 1.50
N PRO A 19 5.20 2.82 1.17
CA PRO A 19 6.44 3.57 0.95
C PRO A 19 6.48 4.19 -0.45
N TRP A 20 5.54 5.09 -0.74
CA TRP A 20 5.35 5.68 -2.07
C TRP A 20 6.57 6.49 -2.55
N PHE A 21 7.37 7.02 -1.64
CA PHE A 21 8.61 7.74 -1.95
C PHE A 21 9.62 6.86 -2.71
N ASN A 22 9.63 5.54 -2.47
CA ASN A 22 10.49 4.63 -3.24
C ASN A 22 10.14 4.65 -4.73
N LEU A 23 8.85 4.69 -5.06
CA LEU A 23 8.40 4.80 -6.45
C LEU A 23 8.63 6.20 -7.01
N ARG A 24 8.45 7.24 -6.18
CA ARG A 24 8.72 8.64 -6.56
C ARG A 24 10.17 8.83 -7.00
N ASP A 25 11.13 8.17 -6.36
CA ASP A 25 12.56 8.41 -6.58
C ASP A 25 13.18 7.49 -7.65
N MET A 26 12.42 6.51 -8.17
CA MET A 26 12.85 5.63 -9.27
C MET A 26 12.98 6.37 -10.61
N SER A 27 13.85 5.86 -11.48
CA SER A 27 13.97 6.34 -12.85
C SER A 27 12.71 6.05 -13.67
N ASP A 28 12.49 6.78 -14.77
CA ASP A 28 11.39 6.48 -15.69
C ASP A 28 11.53 5.09 -16.32
N GLU A 29 12.76 4.63 -16.55
CA GLU A 29 13.05 3.29 -17.07
C GLU A 29 12.58 2.20 -16.09
N ASP A 30 12.92 2.33 -14.81
CA ASP A 30 12.49 1.39 -13.77
C ASP A 30 10.97 1.35 -13.64
N LEU A 31 10.31 2.51 -13.64
CA LEU A 31 8.85 2.58 -13.55
C LEU A 31 8.15 1.91 -14.74
N ARG A 32 8.74 2.01 -15.95
CA ARG A 32 8.24 1.32 -17.16
C ARG A 32 8.52 -0.18 -17.09
N ALA A 33 9.69 -0.60 -16.62
CA ALA A 33 9.99 -2.01 -16.41
C ALA A 33 9.00 -2.64 -15.41
N MET A 34 8.72 -1.96 -14.30
CA MET A 34 7.69 -2.38 -13.34
C MET A 34 6.30 -2.45 -13.95
N TYR A 35 5.89 -1.46 -14.76
CA TYR A 35 4.61 -1.49 -15.46
C TYR A 35 4.45 -2.75 -16.31
N ARG A 36 5.46 -3.07 -17.11
CA ARG A 36 5.47 -4.23 -18.00
C ARG A 36 5.45 -5.53 -17.21
N PHE A 37 6.27 -5.61 -16.15
CA PHE A 37 6.29 -6.76 -15.25
C PHE A 37 4.91 -7.01 -14.63
N ILE A 38 4.29 -5.99 -14.02
CA ILE A 38 2.96 -6.12 -13.39
C ILE A 38 1.89 -6.56 -14.39
N ARG A 39 1.95 -6.07 -15.63
CA ARG A 39 1.03 -6.49 -16.70
C ARG A 39 1.26 -7.93 -17.16
N ALA A 40 2.49 -8.41 -17.10
CA ALA A 40 2.85 -9.78 -17.46
C ALA A 40 2.43 -10.82 -16.41
N LEU A 41 2.13 -10.41 -15.17
CA LEU A 41 1.69 -11.32 -14.09
C LEU A 41 0.32 -11.98 -14.34
N GLY A 42 -0.41 -11.57 -15.38
CA GLY A 42 -1.66 -12.20 -15.80
C GLY A 42 -2.91 -11.52 -15.24
N PRO A 43 -4.03 -12.26 -15.11
CA PRO A 43 -5.31 -11.71 -14.66
C PRO A 43 -5.21 -11.09 -13.27
N LYS A 44 -5.91 -9.97 -13.09
CA LYS A 44 -6.03 -9.31 -11.79
C LYS A 44 -6.93 -10.14 -10.88
N GLY A 45 -6.65 -10.11 -9.58
CA GLY A 45 -7.57 -10.59 -8.56
C GLY A 45 -8.80 -9.69 -8.40
N GLU A 46 -9.60 -10.00 -7.39
CA GLU A 46 -10.77 -9.21 -7.03
C GLU A 46 -10.39 -7.83 -6.49
N ARG A 47 -11.30 -6.88 -6.63
CA ARG A 47 -11.09 -5.52 -6.14
C ARG A 47 -11.03 -5.53 -4.61
N ALA A 48 -10.04 -4.84 -4.05
CA ALA A 48 -9.98 -4.62 -2.60
C ALA A 48 -11.27 -3.95 -2.07
N PRO A 49 -11.70 -4.26 -0.84
CA PRO A 49 -12.85 -3.61 -0.21
C PRO A 49 -12.70 -2.09 -0.19
N ALA A 50 -13.83 -1.39 -0.20
CA ALA A 50 -13.83 0.05 -0.04
C ALA A 50 -13.33 0.43 1.37
N PRO A 51 -12.64 1.58 1.54
CA PRO A 51 -12.28 2.09 2.86
C PRO A 51 -13.51 2.21 3.77
N VAL A 52 -13.34 1.80 5.03
CA VAL A 52 -14.37 1.92 6.06
C VAL A 52 -14.39 3.36 6.59
N ALA A 53 -15.58 3.93 6.80
CA ALA A 53 -15.72 5.29 7.32
C ALA A 53 -15.25 5.39 8.79
N PRO A 54 -14.78 6.57 9.25
CA PRO A 54 -14.41 6.77 10.64
C PRO A 54 -15.51 6.34 11.62
N GLY A 55 -15.14 5.60 12.68
CA GLY A 55 -16.07 5.12 13.71
C GLY A 55 -16.92 3.91 13.31
N THR A 56 -16.80 3.39 12.08
CA THR A 56 -17.51 2.18 11.65
C THR A 56 -16.68 0.92 11.99
N PRO A 57 -17.29 -0.17 12.52
CA PRO A 57 -16.57 -1.40 12.81
C PRO A 57 -15.96 -2.06 11.56
N ILE A 58 -14.70 -2.48 11.64
CA ILE A 58 -14.02 -3.25 10.58
C ILE A 58 -14.35 -4.74 10.77
N THR A 59 -14.98 -5.36 9.79
CA THR A 59 -15.46 -6.77 9.87
C THR A 59 -14.54 -7.77 9.17
N THR A 60 -13.52 -7.30 8.46
CA THR A 60 -12.49 -8.14 7.81
C THR A 60 -11.24 -8.20 8.68
N PRO A 61 -10.37 -9.23 8.54
CA PRO A 61 -9.07 -9.23 9.19
C PRO A 61 -8.26 -7.96 8.85
N PHE A 62 -7.66 -7.33 9.85
CA PHE A 62 -6.84 -6.13 9.69
C PHE A 62 -5.63 -6.14 10.63
N ILE A 63 -4.63 -5.33 10.30
CA ILE A 63 -3.43 -5.12 11.11
C ILE A 63 -3.57 -3.78 11.83
N VAL A 64 -3.30 -3.76 13.13
CA VAL A 64 -3.23 -2.52 13.93
C VAL A 64 -1.83 -1.93 13.78
N PHE A 65 -1.73 -0.79 13.11
CA PHE A 65 -0.46 -0.05 12.94
C PHE A 65 -0.19 0.90 14.11
N GLU A 66 -0.20 0.36 15.33
CA GLU A 66 0.09 1.09 16.55
C GLU A 66 1.08 0.28 17.40
N PRO A 67 1.99 0.95 18.15
CA PRO A 67 2.85 0.27 19.10
C PRO A 67 2.01 -0.56 20.09
N GLN A 68 2.08 -1.88 19.96
CA GLN A 68 1.44 -2.79 20.90
C GLN A 68 2.39 -2.99 22.08
N ARG A 69 1.88 -2.84 23.29
CA ARG A 69 2.62 -3.36 24.46
C ARG A 69 2.57 -4.88 24.38
N ALA A 70 3.70 -5.54 24.60
CA ALA A 70 3.71 -6.98 24.76
C ALA A 70 2.78 -7.36 25.93
N ALA A 71 1.88 -8.32 25.70
CA ALA A 71 1.01 -8.83 26.75
C ALA A 71 1.88 -9.47 27.85
N GLY A 72 1.94 -8.85 29.03
CA GLY A 72 2.67 -9.36 30.19
C GLY A 72 3.65 -8.40 30.87
N ALA A 73 3.95 -7.23 30.27
CA ALA A 73 4.83 -6.24 30.90
C ALA A 73 4.06 -5.36 31.92
N VAL A 74 3.59 -5.99 33.00
CA VAL A 74 3.35 -5.33 34.28
C VAL A 74 4.55 -5.62 35.15
N GLU A 75 5.66 -4.89 34.94
CA GLU A 75 6.65 -4.76 36.00
C GLU A 75 6.10 -3.76 37.01
N SER A 76 5.69 -4.31 38.16
CA SER A 76 5.39 -3.57 39.37
C SER A 76 6.67 -2.86 39.84
N PHE A 77 6.60 -1.55 40.06
CA PHE A 77 7.60 -0.80 40.83
C PHE A 77 7.39 -1.03 42.33
#